data_AF-A0A917B481-F1
#
_entry.id   AF-A0A917B481-F1
#
_cell.length_a   1.000
_cell.length_b   1.000
_cell.length_c   1.000
_cell.angle_alpha   90.00
_cell.angle_beta   90.00
_cell.angle_gamma   90.00
#
_symmetry.space_group_name_H-M   'P 1'
#
loop_
_entity.id
_entity.type
_entity.pdbx_description
1 polymer ?
#
loop_
_entity_poly.entity_id
_entity_poly.type
_entity_poly.pdbx_seq_one_letter_code
_entity_poly.pdbx_strand_id
1 'polypeptide(L)'
;MGDYVLLIPLLVVVIAVLYRSNAFRKIVRYIGYGYFLGLTLVFIIVRERISYLYEHPPIPDIYWEKNSNWSDAGLFLYLVPTVIIFFILFFSWFKREKELIEKLLILLFFIGVLVLIFVYAFFFSMTLGYRP
;
A
#
# COMPACT_ATOMS: atom_id res chain seq x y z
N MET A 1 17.99 6.63 -2.34
CA MET A 1 17.52 5.36 -2.95
C MET A 1 17.04 4.33 -1.92
N GLY A 2 17.61 4.24 -0.71
CA GLY A 2 17.17 3.28 0.32
C GLY A 2 15.74 3.52 0.84
N ASP A 3 15.27 4.76 0.83
CA ASP A 3 13.99 5.13 1.46
C ASP A 3 12.77 4.54 0.74
N TYR A 4 12.87 4.29 -0.56
CA TYR A 4 11.74 3.78 -1.36
C TYR A 4 11.60 2.26 -1.31
N VAL A 5 12.49 1.55 -0.62
CA VAL A 5 12.45 0.09 -0.51
C VAL A 5 11.11 -0.39 0.05
N LEU A 6 10.48 0.40 0.93
CA LEU A 6 9.18 0.08 1.49
C LEU A 6 8.02 0.14 0.49
N LEU A 7 8.17 0.75 -0.69
CA LEU A 7 7.13 0.69 -1.72
C LEU A 7 7.07 -0.68 -2.39
N ILE A 8 8.18 -1.43 -2.40
CA ILE A 8 8.33 -2.68 -3.14
C ILE A 8 7.45 -3.81 -2.58
N PRO A 9 7.47 -4.11 -1.26
CA PRO A 9 6.71 -5.25 -0.72
C PRO A 9 5.21 -5.14 -1.00
N LEU A 10 4.63 -3.96 -0.79
CA LEU A 10 3.20 -3.74 -1.04
C LEU A 10 2.86 -3.92 -2.53
N LEU A 11 3.67 -3.32 -3.41
CA LEU A 11 3.47 -3.43 -4.85
C LEU A 11 3.53 -4.89 -5.33
N VAL A 12 4.54 -5.64 -4.87
CA VAL A 12 4.71 -7.07 -5.21
C VAL A 12 3.52 -7.89 -4.72
N VAL A 13 3.08 -7.68 -3.47
CA VAL A 13 1.95 -8.41 -2.89
C VAL A 13 0.67 -8.13 -3.67
N VAL A 14 0.37 -6.85 -3.95
CA VAL A 14 -0.85 -6.49 -4.69
C VAL A 14 -0.81 -7.04 -6.11
N ILE A 15 0.33 -6.93 -6.81
CA ILE A 15 0.48 -7.46 -8.16
C ILE A 15 0.29 -8.98 -8.15
N ALA A 16 0.92 -9.69 -7.21
CA ALA A 16 0.80 -11.14 -7.08
C ALA A 16 -0.64 -11.58 -6.80
N VAL A 17 -1.35 -10.88 -5.91
CA VAL A 17 -2.77 -11.13 -5.60
C VAL A 17 -3.64 -10.93 -6.85
N LEU A 18 -3.49 -9.80 -7.54
CA LEU A 18 -4.26 -9.51 -8.77
C LEU A 18 -3.95 -10.51 -9.89
N TYR A 19 -2.69 -10.94 -10.02
CA TYR A 19 -2.26 -11.89 -11.03
C TYR A 19 -2.83 -13.30 -10.79
N ARG A 20 -2.66 -13.82 -9.56
CA ARG A 20 -3.01 -15.20 -9.20
C ARG A 20 -4.49 -15.40 -8.97
N SER A 21 -5.21 -14.37 -8.51
CA SER A 21 -6.60 -14.52 -8.12
C SER A 21 -7.55 -14.53 -9.32
N ASN A 22 -8.41 -15.54 -9.37
CA ASN A 22 -9.53 -15.61 -10.30
C ASN A 22 -10.73 -14.74 -9.90
N ALA A 23 -10.69 -14.09 -8.73
CA ALA A 23 -11.76 -13.19 -8.27
C ALA A 23 -11.87 -11.92 -9.14
N PHE A 24 -10.79 -11.52 -9.83
CA PHE A 24 -10.74 -10.28 -10.60
C PHE A 24 -10.81 -10.55 -12.11
N ARG A 25 -11.69 -9.80 -12.80
CA ARG A 25 -11.72 -9.73 -14.27
C ARG A 25 -10.41 -9.12 -14.81
N LYS A 26 -10.01 -9.50 -16.02
CA LYS A 26 -8.77 -9.01 -16.66
C LYS A 26 -8.63 -7.48 -16.64
N ILE A 27 -9.71 -6.76 -16.96
CA ILE A 27 -9.75 -5.29 -16.95
C ILE A 27 -9.40 -4.72 -15.56
N VAL A 28 -9.99 -5.28 -14.50
CA VAL A 28 -9.73 -4.82 -13.11
C VAL A 28 -8.27 -5.05 -12.73
N ARG A 29 -7.67 -6.16 -13.19
CA ARG A 29 -6.24 -6.43 -12.95
C ARG A 29 -5.36 -5.37 -13.61
N TYR A 30 -5.61 -5.03 -14.87
CA TYR A 30 -4.83 -3.99 -15.58
C TYR A 30 -5.01 -2.60 -14.98
N ILE A 31 -6.24 -2.25 -14.57
CA ILE A 31 -6.50 -1.00 -13.84
C ILE A 31 -5.72 -0.98 -12.53
N GLY A 32 -5.74 -2.08 -11.78
CA GLY A 32 -4.95 -2.23 -10.55
C GLY A 32 -3.46 -2.05 -10.80
N TYR A 33 -2.89 -2.74 -11.79
CA TYR A 33 -1.47 -2.57 -12.15
C TYR A 33 -1.13 -1.13 -12.50
N GLY A 34 -1.92 -0.50 -13.38
CA GLY A 34 -1.72 0.88 -13.77
C GLY A 34 -1.83 1.85 -12.59
N TYR A 35 -2.81 1.62 -11.71
CA TYR A 35 -3.01 2.43 -10.51
C TYR A 35 -1.79 2.36 -9.58
N PHE A 36 -1.37 1.16 -9.17
CA PHE A 36 -0.28 1.02 -8.20
C PHE A 36 1.07 1.46 -8.78
N LEU A 37 1.38 1.11 -10.02
CA LEU A 37 2.60 1.56 -10.68
C LEU A 37 2.61 3.08 -10.89
N GLY A 38 1.51 3.65 -11.38
CA GLY A 38 1.36 5.09 -11.58
C GLY A 38 1.45 5.85 -10.26
N LEU A 39 0.79 5.37 -9.21
CA LEU A 39 0.87 5.96 -7.87
C LEU A 39 2.30 5.92 -7.33
N THR A 40 3.03 4.82 -7.53
CA THR A 40 4.45 4.72 -7.16
C THR A 40 5.32 5.73 -7.86
N LEU A 41 5.16 5.89 -9.17
CA LEU A 41 5.90 6.90 -9.92
C LEU A 41 5.57 8.32 -9.43
N VAL A 42 4.28 8.65 -9.29
CA VAL A 42 3.85 9.98 -8.82
C VAL A 42 4.35 10.25 -7.40
N PHE A 43 4.26 9.27 -6.50
CA PHE A 43 4.73 9.39 -5.13
C PHE A 43 6.21 9.74 -5.06
N ILE A 44 7.05 9.01 -5.80
CA ILE A 44 8.49 9.24 -5.88
C ILE A 44 8.78 10.62 -6.47
N ILE A 45 8.19 10.97 -7.60
CA ILE A 45 8.44 12.25 -8.29
C ILE A 45 8.11 13.44 -7.38
N VAL A 46 6.96 13.41 -6.71
CA VAL A 46 6.54 14.51 -5.83
C VAL A 46 7.44 14.60 -4.60
N ARG A 47 7.83 13.46 -4.00
CA ARG A 47 8.73 13.45 -2.84
C ARG A 47 10.12 13.98 -3.19
N GLU A 48 10.71 13.51 -4.29
CA GLU A 48 11.98 14.03 -4.81
C GLU A 48 11.90 15.54 -5.09
N ARG A 49 10.78 16.02 -5.61
CA ARG A 49 10.58 17.47 -5.81
C ARG A 49 10.51 18.24 -4.49
N ILE A 50 9.86 17.70 -3.45
CA ILE A 50 9.84 18.32 -2.11
C ILE A 50 11.26 18.37 -1.54
N SER A 51 12.00 17.27 -1.61
CA SER A 51 13.40 17.20 -1.20
C SER A 51 14.27 18.22 -1.94
N TYR A 52 14.18 18.26 -3.28
CA TYR A 52 14.96 19.20 -4.09
C TYR A 52 14.71 20.67 -3.72
N LEU A 53 13.47 21.04 -3.35
CA LEU A 53 13.11 22.42 -3.07
C LEU A 53 13.41 22.85 -1.63
N TYR A 54 13.39 21.91 -0.67
CA TYR A 54 13.35 22.25 0.75
C TYR A 54 14.37 21.49 1.61
N GLU A 55 15.00 20.42 1.14
CA GLU A 55 15.99 19.64 1.89
C GLU A 55 17.39 20.28 1.78
N HIS A 56 17.50 21.53 2.26
CA HIS A 56 18.74 22.29 2.30
C HIS A 56 19.04 22.71 3.73
N PRO A 57 20.24 22.42 4.28
CA PRO A 57 20.58 22.80 5.64
C PRO A 57 20.60 24.32 5.86
N PRO A 58 20.03 24.83 6.96
CA PRO A 58 19.23 24.11 7.96
C PRO A 58 17.87 23.70 7.37
N ILE A 59 17.47 22.44 7.57
CA ILE A 59 16.22 21.91 7.01
C ILE A 59 15.05 22.72 7.59
N PRO A 60 14.30 23.46 6.76
CA PRO A 60 13.22 24.31 7.22
C PRO A 60 11.99 23.48 7.59
N ASP A 61 11.18 23.97 8.54
CA ASP A 61 9.95 23.31 8.99
C ASP A 61 8.96 22.97 7.86
N ILE A 62 8.95 23.79 6.80
CA ILE A 62 8.12 23.59 5.61
C ILE A 62 8.44 22.29 4.86
N TYR A 63 9.69 21.80 4.93
CA TYR A 63 10.05 20.50 4.37
C TYR A 63 9.27 19.39 5.06
N TRP A 64 9.32 19.37 6.40
CA TRP A 64 8.67 18.35 7.20
C TRP A 64 7.15 18.37 7.03
N GLU A 65 6.54 19.56 7.06
CA GLU A 65 5.10 19.69 6.83
C GLU A 65 4.68 19.12 5.47
N LYS A 66 5.39 19.47 4.39
CA LYS A 66 5.08 18.98 3.04
C LYS A 66 5.33 17.49 2.89
N ASN A 67 6.45 16.98 3.42
CA ASN A 67 6.83 15.58 3.31
C ASN A 67 5.89 14.68 4.14
N SER A 68 5.58 15.04 5.38
CA SER A 68 4.63 14.29 6.22
C SER A 68 3.25 14.24 5.59
N ASN A 69 2.70 15.39 5.17
CA ASN A 69 1.39 15.44 4.51
C ASN A 69 1.35 14.59 3.22
N TRP A 70 2.42 14.62 2.42
CA TRP A 70 2.49 13.80 1.21
C TRP A 70 2.63 12.32 1.51
N SER A 71 3.42 11.97 2.53
CA SER A 71 3.57 10.60 3.01
C SER A 71 2.23 10.05 3.51
N ASP A 72 1.49 10.80 4.32
CA ASP A 72 0.19 10.37 4.85
C ASP A 72 -0.86 10.19 3.75
N ALA A 73 -0.90 11.12 2.79
CA ALA A 73 -1.76 11.01 1.61
C ALA A 73 -1.38 9.77 0.78
N GLY A 74 -0.08 9.56 0.52
CA GLY A 74 0.43 8.40 -0.19
C GLY A 74 0.04 7.10 0.51
N LEU A 75 0.25 7.02 1.82
CA LEU A 75 -0.12 5.87 2.64
C LEU A 75 -1.60 5.53 2.48
N PHE A 76 -2.48 6.52 2.62
CA PHE A 76 -3.92 6.33 2.43
C PHE A 76 -4.27 5.84 1.02
N LEU A 77 -3.69 6.45 -0.01
CA LEU A 77 -3.90 6.08 -1.42
C LEU A 77 -3.40 4.66 -1.75
N TYR A 78 -2.39 4.17 -1.03
CA TYR A 78 -1.94 2.79 -1.15
C TYR A 78 -2.81 1.81 -0.37
N LEU A 79 -3.14 2.13 0.87
CA LEU A 79 -3.80 1.19 1.78
C LEU A 79 -5.26 0.96 1.43
N VAL A 80 -6.02 2.02 1.12
CA VAL A 80 -7.47 1.89 0.87
C VAL A 80 -7.75 0.93 -0.30
N PRO A 81 -7.14 1.08 -1.48
CA PRO A 81 -7.35 0.13 -2.57
C PRO A 81 -6.82 -1.27 -2.25
N THR A 82 -5.70 -1.37 -1.53
CA THR A 82 -5.15 -2.67 -1.10
C THR A 82 -6.15 -3.42 -0.22
N VAL A 83 -6.70 -2.74 0.78
CA VAL A 83 -7.72 -3.29 1.68
C VAL A 83 -8.96 -3.72 0.89
N ILE A 84 -9.44 -2.91 -0.05
CA ILE A 84 -10.57 -3.26 -0.92
C ILE A 84 -10.28 -4.53 -1.75
N ILE A 85 -9.09 -4.65 -2.34
CA ILE A 85 -8.67 -5.83 -3.11
C ILE A 85 -8.69 -7.07 -2.22
N PHE A 86 -8.12 -6.99 -1.01
CA PHE A 86 -8.17 -8.10 -0.07
C PHE A 86 -9.60 -8.43 0.32
N PHE A 87 -10.45 -7.47 0.66
CA PHE A 87 -11.85 -7.74 0.99
C PHE A 87 -12.59 -8.47 -0.13
N ILE A 88 -12.43 -8.06 -1.39
CA ILE A 88 -13.04 -8.75 -2.54
C ILE A 88 -12.53 -10.19 -2.64
N LEU A 89 -11.22 -10.41 -2.45
CA LEU A 89 -10.60 -11.73 -2.47
C LEU A 89 -11.16 -12.63 -1.36
N PHE A 90 -11.15 -12.14 -0.12
CA PHE A 90 -11.64 -12.87 1.04
C PHE A 90 -13.11 -13.22 0.93
N PHE A 91 -13.94 -12.27 0.47
CA PHE A 91 -15.36 -12.50 0.25
C PHE A 91 -15.61 -13.53 -0.86
N SER A 92 -14.80 -13.52 -1.91
CA SER A 92 -14.87 -14.53 -2.98
C SER A 92 -14.54 -15.93 -2.46
N TRP A 93 -13.54 -16.08 -1.58
CA TRP A 93 -13.18 -17.36 -1.00
C TRP A 93 -14.24 -17.83 -0.01
N PHE A 94 -14.68 -16.95 0.89
CA PHE A 94 -15.69 -17.25 1.90
C PHE A 94 -17.02 -17.72 1.30
N LYS A 95 -17.41 -17.18 0.12
CA LYS A 95 -18.61 -17.61 -0.61
C LYS A 95 -18.47 -18.97 -1.30
N ARG A 96 -17.25 -19.37 -1.67
CA ARG A 96 -17.00 -20.65 -2.34
C ARG A 96 -17.01 -21.82 -1.36
N GLU A 97 -16.41 -21.61 -0.19
CA GLU A 97 -16.26 -22.70 0.77
C GLU A 97 -17.56 -23.00 1.51
N LYS A 98 -17.82 -24.30 1.69
CA LYS A 98 -19.00 -24.81 2.42
C LYS A 98 -18.64 -25.22 3.84
N GLU A 99 -17.42 -25.67 4.07
CA GLU A 99 -16.98 -26.17 5.37
C GLU A 99 -16.70 -25.04 6.36
N LEU A 100 -17.15 -25.22 7.61
CA LEU A 100 -16.98 -24.21 8.67
C LEU A 100 -15.51 -24.02 9.07
N ILE A 101 -14.72 -25.10 9.05
CA ILE A 101 -13.30 -25.06 9.39
C ILE A 101 -12.54 -24.20 8.38
N GLU A 102 -12.79 -24.40 7.08
CA GLU A 102 -12.17 -23.61 6.02
C GLU A 102 -12.53 -22.12 6.11
N LYS A 103 -13.79 -21.81 6.42
CA LYS A 103 -14.23 -20.42 6.67
C LYS A 103 -13.50 -19.79 7.86
N LEU A 104 -13.25 -20.54 8.92
CA LEU A 104 -12.51 -20.08 10.08
C LEU A 104 -11.03 -19.84 9.74
N LEU A 105 -10.42 -20.71 8.93
CA LEU A 105 -9.05 -20.52 8.42
C LEU A 105 -8.95 -19.27 7.53
N ILE A 106 -9.93 -19.03 6.65
CA ILE A 106 -10.00 -17.83 5.82
C ILE A 106 -10.09 -16.57 6.69
N LEU A 107 -10.91 -16.60 7.75
CA LEU A 107 -11.03 -15.48 8.69
C LEU A 107 -9.72 -15.23 9.45
N LEU A 108 -9.06 -16.29 9.93
CA LEU A 108 -7.77 -16.18 10.61
C LEU A 108 -6.70 -15.59 9.67
N PHE A 109 -6.66 -16.04 8.42
CA PHE A 109 -5.76 -15.48 7.41
C PHE A 109 -6.08 -14.00 7.13
N PHE A 110 -7.35 -13.60 7.09
CA PHE A 110 -7.76 -12.21 6.94
C PHE A 110 -7.24 -11.32 8.07
N ILE A 111 -7.39 -11.77 9.32
CA ILE A 111 -6.87 -11.06 10.49
C ILE A 111 -5.34 -10.92 10.39
N GLY A 112 -4.64 -11.99 10.01
CA GLY A 112 -3.20 -11.95 9.79
C GLY A 112 -2.77 -10.91 8.74
N VAL A 113 -3.50 -10.83 7.62
CA VAL A 113 -3.24 -9.82 6.58
C VAL A 113 -3.48 -8.40 7.11
N LEU A 114 -4.54 -8.15 7.88
CA LEU A 114 -4.79 -6.84 8.47
C LEU A 114 -3.67 -6.40 9.42
N VAL A 115 -3.14 -7.33 10.24
CA VAL A 115 -2.00 -7.06 11.12
C VAL A 115 -0.76 -6.68 10.29
N LEU A 116 -0.47 -7.41 9.22
CA LEU A 116 0.66 -7.09 8.34
C LEU A 116 0.50 -5.73 7.65
N ILE A 117 -0.72 -5.38 7.22
CA ILE A 117 -1.02 -4.06 6.65
C ILE A 117 -0.79 -2.96 7.69
N PHE A 118 -1.20 -3.16 8.94
CA PHE A 118 -0.96 -2.21 10.02
C PHE A 118 0.53 -2.01 10.31
N VAL A 119 1.29 -3.11 10.40
CA VAL A 119 2.76 -3.05 10.57
C VAL A 119 3.41 -2.32 9.41
N TYR A 120 2.99 -2.61 8.17
CA TYR A 120 3.45 -1.88 6.99
C TYR A 120 3.17 -0.38 7.08
N ALA A 121 1.95 0.00 7.49
CA ALA A 121 1.55 1.39 7.63
C ALA A 121 2.41 2.15 8.63
N PHE A 122 2.72 1.50 9.76
CA PHE A 122 3.62 2.04 10.78
C PHE A 122 5.00 2.32 10.20
N PHE A 123 5.64 1.34 9.55
CA PHE A 123 6.96 1.53 8.95
C PHE A 123 6.96 2.58 7.83
N PHE A 124 5.92 2.59 7.00
CA PHE A 124 5.77 3.58 5.94
C PHE A 124 5.76 5.01 6.51
N SER A 125 4.91 5.27 7.50
CA SER A 125 4.83 6.60 8.14
C SER A 125 6.16 6.99 8.81
N MET A 126 6.76 6.05 9.56
CA MET A 126 8.00 6.29 10.30
C MET A 126 9.22 6.58 9.41
N THR A 127 9.26 6.06 8.20
CA THR A 127 10.43 6.19 7.31
C THR A 127 10.24 7.25 6.23
N LEU A 128 9.01 7.40 5.72
CA LEU A 128 8.72 8.31 4.63
C LEU A 128 8.17 9.65 5.09
N GLY A 129 7.52 9.70 6.26
CA GLY A 129 6.80 10.89 6.76
C GLY A 129 7.28 11.44 8.10
N TYR A 130 8.17 10.76 8.82
CA TYR A 130 8.58 11.18 10.16
C TYR A 130 9.50 12.39 10.16
N ARG A 131 9.24 13.33 11.07
CA ARG A 131 10.13 14.45 11.43
C ARG A 131 10.97 14.02 12.65
N PRO A 132 12.31 13.89 12.52
CA PRO A 132 13.22 13.54 13.61
C PRO A 132 13.32 14.63 14.67
#